data_AF-A0A972ZQH8-F1
#
_entry.id   AF-A0A972ZQH8-F1
#
_cell.length_a   1.000
_cell.length_b   1.000
_cell.length_c   1.000
_cell.angle_alpha   90.00
_cell.angle_beta   90.00
_cell.angle_gamma   90.00
#
_symmetry.space_group_name_H-M   'P 1'
#
loop_
_entity.id
_entity.type
_entity.pdbx_description
1 polymer ?
#
loop_
_entity_poly.entity_id
_entity_poly.type
_entity_poly.pdbx_seq_one_letter_code
_entity_poly.pdbx_strand_id
1 'polypeptide(L)'
;MNKKRQVARYVILDFLAASISWAIFYIYRKAVVEPQYFGTDVPIEFTIKFYLGLIIIPVFWITFYYITGIYKNIYRRSRLIELGQTVLTAIIGVVIIFFVLILDDFIKSYKNYYQLFFTLLGLHFTLTYFFRLILTTRTIHKIHKRQFGFNTLLIGSNEKAVKIYNEMTTQVRPPGNRFIGFIHVNNNNDSLLGEHLQKLGDINNLEEIIVQNQIEEVIIALETTEHKRLSEILTIVENRQITIWGIPDLYDFLSGTVKINSIYSSPLIKISNGLM
;
A
#
# COMPACT_ATOMS: atom_id res chain seq x y z
N MET A 1 -12.61 7.29 -7.37
CA MET A 1 -11.57 6.26 -7.16
C MET A 1 -12.27 4.97 -6.74
N ASN A 2 -12.19 3.86 -7.50
CA ASN A 2 -12.93 2.63 -7.15
C ASN A 2 -11.97 1.57 -6.56
N LYS A 3 -11.95 1.49 -5.22
CA LYS A 3 -11.10 0.57 -4.44
C LYS A 3 -11.33 -0.89 -4.83
N LYS A 4 -12.59 -1.35 -4.90
CA LYS A 4 -12.93 -2.74 -5.25
C LYS A 4 -12.43 -3.13 -6.65
N ARG A 5 -12.62 -2.26 -7.65
CA ARG A 5 -12.15 -2.50 -9.02
C ARG A 5 -10.63 -2.57 -9.11
N GLN A 6 -9.93 -1.75 -8.34
CA GLN A 6 -8.47 -1.78 -8.32
C GLN A 6 -7.95 -3.04 -7.62
N VAL A 7 -8.53 -3.43 -6.48
CA VAL A 7 -8.22 -4.72 -5.82
C VAL A 7 -8.40 -5.89 -6.78
N ALA A 8 -9.53 -5.94 -7.49
CA ALA A 8 -9.79 -7.00 -8.45
C ALA A 8 -8.72 -7.09 -9.56
N ARG A 9 -8.21 -5.96 -10.05
CA ARG A 9 -7.10 -5.95 -11.03
C ARG A 9 -5.81 -6.53 -10.48
N TYR A 10 -5.47 -6.23 -9.22
CA TYR A 10 -4.30 -6.82 -8.57
C TYR A 10 -4.47 -8.33 -8.42
N VAL A 11 -5.63 -8.79 -7.93
CA VAL A 11 -5.91 -10.22 -7.73
C VAL A 11 -5.84 -10.98 -9.07
N ILE A 12 -6.43 -10.45 -10.13
CA ILE A 12 -6.39 -11.09 -11.46
C ILE A 12 -4.96 -11.16 -11.99
N LEU A 13 -4.18 -10.08 -11.87
CA LEU A 13 -2.80 -10.07 -12.37
C LEU A 13 -1.86 -10.94 -11.52
N ASP A 14 -2.07 -11.00 -10.20
CA ASP A 14 -1.34 -11.91 -9.32
C ASP A 14 -1.68 -13.38 -9.64
N PHE A 15 -2.95 -13.70 -9.92
CA PHE A 15 -3.36 -15.02 -10.39
C PHE A 15 -2.65 -15.41 -11.69
N LEU A 16 -2.64 -14.51 -12.66
CA LEU A 16 -1.96 -14.72 -13.94
C LEU A 16 -0.44 -14.86 -13.76
N ALA A 17 0.18 -14.04 -12.91
CA ALA A 17 1.60 -14.15 -12.60
C ALA A 17 1.95 -15.53 -12.03
N ALA A 18 1.19 -15.97 -11.02
CA ALA A 18 1.40 -17.27 -10.38
C ALA A 18 1.20 -18.43 -11.37
N SER A 19 0.16 -18.35 -12.22
CA SER A 19 -0.14 -19.38 -13.22
C SER A 19 0.95 -19.47 -14.29
N ILE A 20 1.39 -18.33 -14.82
CA ILE A 20 2.45 -18.26 -15.85
C ILE A 20 3.79 -18.71 -15.25
N SER A 21 4.11 -18.25 -14.03
CA SER A 21 5.31 -18.65 -13.30
C SER A 21 5.37 -20.16 -13.12
N TRP A 22 4.26 -20.76 -12.65
CA TRP A 22 4.17 -22.21 -12.48
C TRP A 22 4.30 -22.97 -13.81
N ALA A 23 3.66 -22.48 -14.87
CA ALA A 23 3.73 -23.12 -16.18
C ALA A 23 5.17 -23.13 -16.73
N ILE A 24 5.86 -21.99 -16.68
CA ILE A 24 7.25 -21.86 -17.11
C ILE A 24 8.16 -22.72 -16.22
N PHE A 25 7.93 -22.73 -14.91
CA PHE A 25 8.69 -23.55 -13.97
C PHE A 25 8.52 -25.04 -14.24
N TYR A 26 7.29 -25.51 -14.52
CA TYR A 26 7.03 -26.91 -14.85
C TYR A 26 7.74 -27.33 -16.14
N ILE A 27 7.67 -26.49 -17.18
CA ILE A 27 8.39 -26.71 -18.45
C ILE A 27 9.90 -26.77 -18.20
N TYR A 28 10.44 -25.84 -17.40
CA TYR A 28 11.85 -25.83 -17.05
C TYR A 28 12.28 -27.11 -16.32
N ARG A 29 11.49 -27.56 -15.34
CA ARG A 29 11.77 -28.81 -14.61
C ARG A 29 11.83 -30.00 -15.56
N LYS A 30 10.85 -30.13 -16.46
CA LYS A 30 10.76 -31.21 -17.46
C LYS A 30 11.86 -31.16 -18.53
N ALA A 31 12.24 -29.97 -18.98
CA ALA A 31 13.18 -29.79 -20.07
C ALA A 31 14.65 -29.78 -19.63
N VAL A 32 14.93 -29.37 -18.38
CA VAL A 32 16.32 -29.16 -17.91
C VAL A 32 16.68 -30.10 -16.77
N VAL A 33 15.81 -30.27 -15.77
CA VAL A 33 16.16 -30.98 -14.53
C VAL A 33 15.92 -32.48 -14.64
N GLU A 34 14.79 -32.89 -15.23
CA GLU A 34 14.48 -34.31 -15.42
C GLU A 34 15.45 -35.02 -16.39
N PRO A 35 15.87 -34.43 -17.53
CA PRO A 35 16.86 -35.07 -18.40
C PRO A 35 18.23 -35.24 -17.74
N GLN A 36 18.64 -34.28 -16.87
CA GLN A 36 19.83 -34.43 -16.03
C GLN A 36 19.70 -35.57 -15.02
N TYR A 37 18.48 -35.87 -14.58
CA TYR A 37 18.21 -36.99 -13.69
C TYR A 37 18.19 -38.33 -14.44
N PHE A 38 17.40 -38.45 -15.51
CA PHE A 38 17.21 -39.74 -16.21
C PHE A 38 18.32 -40.07 -17.21
N GLY A 39 19.14 -39.08 -17.61
CA GLY A 39 20.20 -39.26 -18.61
C GLY A 39 19.70 -39.38 -20.05
N THR A 40 18.41 -39.13 -20.27
CA THR A 40 17.72 -39.16 -21.56
C THR A 40 16.74 -37.99 -21.64
N ASP A 41 16.43 -37.54 -22.85
CA ASP A 41 15.38 -36.54 -23.05
C ASP A 41 14.03 -37.07 -22.57
N VAL A 42 13.35 -36.27 -21.73
CA VAL A 42 12.02 -36.58 -21.22
C VAL A 42 11.01 -35.72 -21.98
N PRO A 43 9.97 -36.32 -22.60
CA PRO A 43 8.96 -35.54 -23.30
C PRO A 43 8.23 -34.60 -22.34
N ILE A 44 7.92 -33.39 -22.82
CA ILE A 44 7.16 -32.40 -22.05
C ILE A 44 5.68 -32.78 -22.07
N GLU A 45 5.29 -33.61 -21.11
CA GLU A 45 3.91 -34.02 -20.95
C GLU A 45 3.18 -33.20 -19.87
N PHE A 46 2.02 -32.65 -20.24
CA PHE A 46 1.12 -31.95 -19.32
C PHE A 46 0.25 -32.96 -18.58
N THR A 47 0.80 -33.50 -17.50
CA THR A 47 0.13 -34.50 -16.66
C THR A 47 -0.95 -33.87 -15.77
N ILE A 48 -1.75 -34.72 -15.10
CA ILE A 48 -2.72 -34.25 -14.08
C ILE A 48 -2.05 -33.38 -13.00
N LYS A 49 -0.78 -33.66 -12.65
CA LYS A 49 -0.01 -32.86 -11.69
C LYS A 49 0.23 -31.42 -12.18
N PHE A 50 0.38 -31.21 -13.48
CA PHE A 50 0.51 -29.87 -14.07
C PHE A 50 -0.79 -29.07 -13.87
N TYR A 51 -1.93 -29.65 -14.26
CA TYR A 51 -3.24 -29.00 -14.14
C TYR A 51 -3.64 -28.76 -12.68
N LEU A 52 -3.35 -29.70 -11.78
CA LEU A 52 -3.53 -29.49 -10.34
C LEU A 52 -2.67 -28.34 -9.82
N GLY A 53 -1.41 -28.26 -10.24
CA GLY A 53 -0.53 -27.16 -9.87
C GLY A 53 -1.02 -25.79 -10.39
N LEU A 54 -1.59 -25.73 -11.59
CA LEU A 54 -2.21 -24.51 -12.14
C LEU A 54 -3.42 -24.01 -11.34
N ILE A 55 -4.04 -24.84 -10.51
CA ILE A 55 -5.14 -24.46 -9.63
C ILE A 55 -4.61 -24.15 -8.22
N ILE A 56 -3.85 -25.10 -7.64
CA ILE A 56 -3.40 -25.03 -6.25
C ILE A 56 -2.42 -23.87 -6.02
N ILE A 57 -1.44 -23.67 -6.93
CA ILE A 57 -0.39 -22.66 -6.74
C ILE A 57 -0.97 -21.23 -6.76
N PRO A 58 -1.79 -20.83 -7.75
CA PRO A 58 -2.38 -19.48 -7.73
C PRO A 58 -3.32 -19.26 -6.54
N VAL A 59 -4.11 -20.27 -6.14
CA VAL A 59 -4.99 -20.16 -4.97
C VAL A 59 -4.18 -19.97 -3.69
N PHE A 60 -3.08 -20.71 -3.53
CA PHE A 60 -2.15 -20.52 -2.42
C PHE A 60 -1.62 -19.08 -2.38
N TRP A 61 -1.12 -18.56 -3.51
CA TRP A 61 -0.56 -17.21 -3.57
C TRP A 61 -1.58 -16.13 -3.25
N ILE A 62 -2.78 -16.20 -3.82
CA ILE A 62 -3.85 -15.23 -3.53
C ILE A 62 -4.20 -15.24 -2.04
N THR A 63 -4.35 -16.43 -1.47
CA THR A 63 -4.66 -16.59 -0.03
C THR A 63 -3.54 -16.01 0.82
N PHE A 64 -2.28 -16.28 0.45
CA PHE A 64 -1.11 -15.76 1.14
C PHE A 64 -1.03 -14.22 1.06
N TYR A 65 -1.31 -13.64 -0.11
CA TYR A 65 -1.36 -12.18 -0.31
C TYR A 65 -2.51 -11.52 0.45
N TYR A 66 -3.63 -12.22 0.62
CA TYR A 66 -4.73 -11.76 1.44
C TYR A 66 -4.36 -11.72 2.93
N ILE A 67 -3.77 -12.81 3.47
CA ILE A 67 -3.33 -12.90 4.86
C ILE A 67 -2.27 -11.85 5.19
N THR A 68 -1.29 -11.68 4.31
CA THR A 68 -0.23 -10.66 4.45
C THR A 68 -0.73 -9.22 4.24
N GLY A 69 -2.00 -9.03 3.85
CA GLY A 69 -2.63 -7.72 3.73
C GLY A 69 -2.14 -6.90 2.54
N ILE A 70 -1.60 -7.54 1.48
CA ILE A 70 -1.10 -6.82 0.30
C ILE A 70 -2.20 -5.99 -0.35
N TYR A 71 -3.42 -6.50 -0.36
CA TYR A 71 -4.58 -5.83 -0.94
C TYR A 71 -5.15 -4.71 -0.07
N LYS A 72 -4.59 -4.46 1.13
CA LYS A 72 -4.96 -3.32 1.98
C LYS A 72 -4.30 -2.04 1.45
N ASN A 73 -5.09 -0.96 1.34
CA ASN A 73 -4.64 0.40 0.99
C ASN A 73 -3.81 0.53 -0.30
N ILE A 74 -4.26 -0.10 -1.39
CA ILE A 74 -3.56 -0.14 -2.70
C ILE A 74 -3.17 1.24 -3.24
N TYR A 75 -3.99 2.26 -3.02
CA TYR A 75 -3.74 3.62 -3.53
C TYR A 75 -2.64 4.39 -2.79
N ARG A 76 -2.22 3.93 -1.60
CA ARG A 76 -1.28 4.64 -0.73
C ARG A 76 0.11 3.99 -0.70
N ARG A 77 0.40 3.11 -1.67
CA ARG A 77 1.67 2.37 -1.75
C ARG A 77 2.69 3.09 -2.61
N SER A 78 3.96 3.00 -2.21
CA SER A 78 5.09 3.36 -3.05
C SER A 78 5.64 2.13 -3.78
N ARG A 79 6.33 2.36 -4.89
CA ARG A 79 7.01 1.30 -5.67
C ARG A 79 8.03 0.53 -4.81
N LEU A 80 8.74 1.23 -3.93
CA LEU A 80 9.74 0.62 -3.03
C LEU A 80 9.10 -0.25 -1.95
N ILE A 81 8.00 0.22 -1.34
CA ILE A 81 7.26 -0.57 -0.35
C ILE A 81 6.70 -1.84 -1.00
N GLU A 82 6.15 -1.71 -2.21
CA GLU A 82 5.64 -2.85 -2.95
C GLU A 82 6.72 -3.85 -3.37
N LEU A 83 7.90 -3.36 -3.79
CA LEU A 83 9.06 -4.20 -4.07
C LEU A 83 9.45 -5.01 -2.84
N GLY A 84 9.68 -4.34 -1.70
CA GLY A 84 10.10 -5.00 -0.46
C GLY A 84 9.10 -6.05 0.02
N GLN A 85 7.80 -5.72 -0.02
CA GLN A 85 6.76 -6.69 0.34
C GLN A 85 6.66 -7.85 -0.65
N THR A 86 6.82 -7.61 -1.95
CA THR A 86 6.78 -8.66 -2.97
C THR A 86 7.99 -9.59 -2.84
N VAL A 87 9.19 -9.07 -2.57
CA VAL A 87 10.39 -9.88 -2.29
C VAL A 87 10.16 -10.75 -1.06
N LEU A 88 9.75 -10.16 0.07
CA LEU A 88 9.57 -10.89 1.33
C LEU A 88 8.52 -12.00 1.19
N THR A 89 7.37 -11.68 0.57
CA THR A 89 6.30 -12.66 0.38
C THR A 89 6.66 -13.73 -0.65
N ALA A 90 7.40 -13.39 -1.71
CA ALA A 90 7.91 -14.37 -2.66
C ALA A 90 8.87 -15.35 -1.99
N ILE A 91 9.83 -14.88 -1.18
CA ILE A 91 10.77 -15.74 -0.46
C ILE A 91 10.01 -16.70 0.46
N ILE A 92 9.15 -16.17 1.35
CA ILE A 92 8.42 -17.00 2.32
C ILE A 92 7.50 -18.01 1.60
N GLY A 93 6.73 -17.55 0.61
CA GLY A 93 5.80 -18.42 -0.10
C GLY A 93 6.50 -19.50 -0.93
N VAL A 94 7.63 -19.18 -1.56
CA VAL A 94 8.42 -20.18 -2.29
C VAL A 94 9.07 -21.18 -1.35
N VAL A 95 9.54 -20.76 -0.17
CA VAL A 95 10.01 -21.69 0.88
C VAL A 95 8.90 -22.68 1.26
N ILE A 96 7.68 -22.20 1.50
CA ILE A 96 6.54 -23.08 1.82
C ILE A 96 6.25 -24.05 0.67
N ILE A 97 6.13 -23.55 -0.56
CA ILE A 97 5.87 -24.39 -1.75
C ILE A 97 6.98 -25.43 -1.93
N PHE A 98 8.23 -25.03 -1.72
CA PHE A 98 9.39 -25.90 -1.87
C PHE A 98 9.34 -27.08 -0.91
N PHE A 99 9.05 -26.84 0.37
CA PHE A 99 8.92 -27.94 1.36
C PHE A 99 7.71 -28.84 1.12
N VAL A 100 6.60 -28.30 0.59
CA VAL A 100 5.37 -29.07 0.39
C VAL A 100 5.37 -29.88 -0.91
N LEU A 101 5.93 -29.33 -1.99
CA LEU A 101 5.78 -29.92 -3.34
C LEU A 101 7.08 -30.39 -3.98
N ILE A 102 8.23 -29.87 -3.55
CA ILE A 102 9.52 -30.11 -4.22
C ILE A 102 10.41 -31.05 -3.39
N LEU A 103 10.20 -31.15 -2.08
CA LEU A 103 11.02 -31.98 -1.19
C LEU A 103 10.90 -33.49 -1.48
N ASP A 104 9.72 -33.95 -1.91
CA ASP A 104 9.45 -35.35 -2.26
C ASP A 104 9.79 -35.70 -3.72
N ASP A 105 10.41 -34.76 -4.47
CA ASP A 105 10.74 -34.97 -5.88
C ASP A 105 12.05 -35.78 -6.04
N PHE A 106 12.12 -36.61 -7.09
CA PHE A 106 13.27 -37.49 -7.32
C PHE A 106 14.47 -36.69 -7.81
N ILE A 107 15.31 -36.20 -6.88
CA ILE A 107 16.43 -35.32 -7.18
C ILE A 107 17.77 -36.01 -6.88
N LYS A 108 18.63 -36.09 -7.90
CA LYS A 108 19.94 -36.77 -7.85
C LYS A 108 20.99 -36.02 -7.02
N SER A 109 20.86 -34.70 -6.85
CA SER A 109 21.90 -33.86 -6.23
C SER A 109 21.32 -32.63 -5.55
N TYR A 110 21.91 -32.23 -4.42
CA TYR A 110 21.63 -30.97 -3.72
C TYR A 110 21.69 -29.74 -4.62
N LYS A 111 22.52 -29.75 -5.67
CA LYS A 111 22.62 -28.63 -6.63
C LYS A 111 21.30 -28.37 -7.37
N ASN A 112 20.55 -29.42 -7.69
CA ASN A 112 19.29 -29.32 -8.42
C ASN A 112 18.18 -28.72 -7.54
N TYR A 113 18.22 -28.96 -6.22
CA TYR A 113 17.31 -28.31 -5.27
C TYR A 113 17.50 -26.79 -5.26
N TYR A 114 18.74 -26.30 -5.19
CA TYR A 114 19.02 -24.87 -5.27
C TYR A 114 18.56 -24.29 -6.61
N GLN A 115 18.82 -24.99 -7.71
CA GLN A 115 18.42 -24.55 -9.05
C GLN A 115 16.90 -24.43 -9.16
N LEU A 116 16.13 -25.45 -8.74
CA LEU A 116 14.66 -25.39 -8.72
C LEU A 116 14.14 -24.27 -7.82
N PHE A 117 14.70 -24.12 -6.62
CA PHE A 117 14.30 -23.06 -5.68
C PHE A 117 14.51 -21.66 -6.29
N PHE A 118 15.72 -21.36 -6.78
CA PHE A 118 16.03 -20.05 -7.33
C PHE A 118 15.31 -19.78 -8.65
N THR A 119 15.07 -20.80 -9.49
CA THR A 119 14.25 -20.64 -10.70
C THR A 119 12.80 -20.32 -10.34
N LEU A 120 12.18 -21.04 -9.41
CA LEU A 120 10.81 -20.76 -8.98
C LEU A 120 10.72 -19.36 -8.34
N LEU A 121 11.66 -19.02 -7.46
CA LEU A 121 11.74 -17.70 -6.83
C LEU A 121 11.88 -16.59 -7.86
N GLY A 122 12.83 -16.73 -8.79
CA GLY A 122 13.08 -15.76 -9.84
C GLY A 122 11.87 -15.56 -10.75
N LEU A 123 11.29 -16.65 -11.25
CA LEU A 123 10.10 -16.59 -12.13
C LEU A 123 8.91 -15.94 -11.42
N HIS A 124 8.61 -16.39 -10.19
CA HIS A 124 7.45 -15.90 -9.46
C HIS A 124 7.60 -14.43 -9.06
N PHE A 125 8.76 -14.07 -8.49
CA PHE A 125 9.05 -12.70 -8.09
C PHE A 125 9.00 -11.75 -9.30
N THR A 126 9.70 -12.08 -10.38
CA THR A 126 9.81 -11.18 -11.55
C THR A 126 8.46 -10.95 -12.21
N LEU A 127 7.69 -12.01 -12.48
CA LEU A 127 6.36 -11.88 -13.10
C LEU A 127 5.38 -11.13 -12.20
N THR A 128 5.33 -11.46 -10.91
CA THR A 128 4.43 -10.80 -9.96
C THR A 128 4.79 -9.33 -9.80
N TYR A 129 6.07 -9.03 -9.58
CA TYR A 129 6.51 -7.64 -9.41
C TYR A 129 6.34 -6.84 -10.70
N PHE A 130 6.55 -7.43 -11.87
CA PHE A 130 6.34 -6.76 -13.15
C PHE A 130 4.90 -6.26 -13.31
N PHE A 131 3.90 -7.12 -13.10
CA PHE A 131 2.50 -6.69 -13.21
C PHE A 131 2.11 -5.67 -12.13
N ARG A 132 2.56 -5.88 -10.89
CA ARG A 132 2.34 -4.95 -9.77
C ARG A 132 2.95 -3.58 -10.03
N LEU A 133 4.20 -3.53 -10.51
CA LEU A 133 4.90 -2.30 -10.87
C LEU A 133 4.15 -1.51 -11.94
N ILE A 134 3.59 -2.18 -12.95
CA ILE A 134 2.76 -1.52 -13.97
C ILE A 134 1.52 -0.89 -13.33
N LEU A 135 0.80 -1.62 -12.49
CA LEU A 135 -0.42 -1.12 -11.82
C LEU A 135 -0.11 0.06 -10.89
N THR A 136 0.92 -0.07 -10.07
CA THR A 136 1.32 0.94 -9.09
C THR A 136 1.85 2.18 -9.78
N THR A 137 2.68 2.04 -10.82
CA THR A 137 3.18 3.18 -11.60
C THR A 137 2.02 3.95 -12.25
N ARG A 138 1.06 3.24 -12.87
CA ARG A 138 -0.15 3.88 -13.42
C ARG A 138 -0.97 4.59 -12.34
N THR A 139 -1.07 4.00 -11.15
CA THR A 139 -1.84 4.59 -10.04
C THR A 139 -1.17 5.84 -9.50
N ILE A 140 0.14 5.79 -9.22
CA ILE A 140 0.94 6.92 -8.77
C ILE A 140 0.90 8.07 -9.80
N HIS A 141 0.99 7.76 -11.09
CA HIS A 141 0.89 8.78 -12.15
C HIS A 141 -0.46 9.50 -12.14
N LYS A 142 -1.56 8.78 -11.89
CA LYS A 142 -2.89 9.37 -11.76
C LYS A 142 -3.03 10.24 -10.51
N ILE A 143 -2.36 9.85 -9.42
CA ILE A 143 -2.30 10.66 -8.19
C ILE A 143 -1.53 11.96 -8.45
N HIS A 144 -0.35 11.88 -9.06
CA HIS A 144 0.45 13.06 -9.38
C HIS A 144 -0.26 14.00 -10.38
N LYS A 145 -1.07 13.44 -11.29
CA LYS A 145 -1.95 14.22 -12.20
C LYS A 145 -3.24 14.73 -11.54
N ARG A 146 -3.41 14.56 -10.23
CA ARG A 146 -4.62 14.95 -9.46
C ARG A 146 -5.93 14.30 -9.96
N GLN A 147 -5.84 13.22 -10.75
CA GLN A 147 -7.01 12.47 -11.22
C GLN A 147 -7.56 11.58 -10.11
N PHE A 148 -6.66 11.08 -9.26
CA PHE A 148 -7.00 10.41 -8.00
C PHE A 148 -6.50 11.28 -6.85
N GLY A 149 -7.30 11.31 -5.79
CA GLY A 149 -6.94 11.96 -4.54
C GLY A 149 -7.78 11.42 -3.40
N PHE A 150 -7.32 11.70 -2.19
CA PHE A 150 -7.96 11.37 -0.93
C PHE A 150 -8.62 12.64 -0.41
N ASN A 151 -9.92 12.57 -0.12
CA ASN A 151 -10.63 13.72 0.44
C ASN A 151 -10.00 14.07 1.79
N THR A 152 -9.40 15.26 1.85
CA THR A 152 -8.64 15.75 2.99
C THR A 152 -9.39 16.92 3.61
N LEU A 153 -9.57 16.86 4.92
CA LEU A 153 -10.11 17.94 5.75
C LEU A 153 -8.96 18.60 6.53
N LEU A 154 -8.90 19.92 6.51
CA LEU A 154 -7.93 20.69 7.30
C LEU A 154 -8.63 21.24 8.55
N ILE A 155 -8.10 20.93 9.74
CA ILE A 155 -8.60 21.45 11.01
C ILE A 155 -7.64 22.51 11.51
N GLY A 156 -8.14 23.74 11.65
CA GLY A 156 -7.36 24.94 11.87
C GLY A 156 -7.49 25.92 10.70
N SER A 157 -7.42 27.20 11.02
CA SER A 157 -7.73 28.30 10.08
C SER A 157 -6.67 29.40 10.04
N ASN A 158 -5.65 29.28 10.89
CA ASN A 158 -4.66 30.31 11.17
C ASN A 158 -3.39 30.10 10.33
N GLU A 159 -2.30 30.80 10.67
CA GLU A 159 -1.06 30.83 9.90
C GLU A 159 -0.47 29.44 9.64
N LYS A 160 -0.44 28.55 10.65
CA LYS A 160 0.05 27.17 10.47
C LYS A 160 -0.77 26.43 9.40
N ALA A 161 -2.09 26.57 9.42
CA ALA A 161 -2.98 25.91 8.47
C ALA A 161 -2.79 26.41 7.04
N VAL A 162 -2.66 27.74 6.86
CA VAL A 162 -2.37 28.36 5.56
C VAL A 162 -1.03 27.90 5.00
N LYS A 163 0.01 27.87 5.85
CA LYS A 163 1.35 27.40 5.46
C LYS A 163 1.31 25.96 4.96
N ILE A 164 0.68 25.05 5.72
CA ILE A 164 0.53 23.64 5.32
C ILE A 164 -0.25 23.50 4.02
N TYR A 165 -1.37 24.23 3.88
CA TYR A 165 -2.17 24.20 2.67
C TYR A 165 -1.34 24.62 1.45
N ASN A 166 -0.62 25.74 1.53
CA ASN A 166 0.21 26.23 0.44
C ASN A 166 1.37 25.27 0.12
N GLU A 167 2.07 24.76 1.14
CA GLU A 167 3.17 23.80 0.96
C GLU A 167 2.71 22.50 0.31
N MET A 168 1.51 22.00 0.62
CA MET A 168 0.99 20.75 0.07
C MET A 168 0.35 20.90 -1.31
N THR A 169 -0.26 22.06 -1.59
CA THR A 169 -0.91 22.33 -2.89
C THR A 169 0.07 22.74 -3.98
N THR A 170 1.25 23.26 -3.63
CA THR A 170 2.28 23.70 -4.59
C THR A 170 3.32 22.63 -4.93
N GLN A 171 3.25 21.43 -4.32
CA GLN A 171 4.22 20.37 -4.57
C GLN A 171 4.18 19.88 -6.02
N VAL A 172 5.38 19.66 -6.60
CA VAL A 172 5.55 19.09 -7.95
C VAL A 172 4.99 17.67 -8.05
N ARG A 173 5.11 16.88 -6.97
CA ARG A 173 4.63 15.50 -6.88
C ARG A 173 3.65 15.37 -5.72
N PRO A 174 2.37 15.75 -5.91
CA PRO A 174 1.43 15.76 -4.82
C PRO A 174 1.20 14.34 -4.27
N PRO A 175 1.05 14.18 -2.95
CA PRO A 175 0.81 12.90 -2.28
C PRO A 175 -0.61 12.34 -2.53
N GLY A 176 -1.47 13.13 -3.16
CA GLY A 176 -2.86 12.80 -3.44
C GLY A 176 -3.87 13.49 -2.54
N ASN A 177 -3.45 14.44 -1.70
CA ASN A 177 -4.38 15.23 -0.89
C ASN A 177 -5.30 16.06 -1.77
N ARG A 178 -6.61 15.88 -1.57
CA ARG A 178 -7.66 16.70 -2.18
C ARG A 178 -8.37 17.42 -1.05
N PHE A 179 -7.94 18.64 -0.76
CA PHE A 179 -8.57 19.49 0.25
C PHE A 179 -10.02 19.78 -0.16
N ILE A 180 -10.99 19.30 0.64
CA ILE A 180 -12.42 19.54 0.42
C ILE A 180 -12.86 20.82 1.12
N GLY A 181 -12.24 21.13 2.25
CA GLY A 181 -12.53 22.32 3.02
C GLY A 181 -11.77 22.33 4.33
N PHE A 182 -12.07 23.32 5.16
CA PHE A 182 -11.50 23.44 6.49
C PHE A 182 -12.56 23.68 7.57
N ILE A 183 -12.18 23.38 8.81
CA ILE A 183 -12.98 23.61 10.01
C ILE A 183 -12.24 24.58 10.94
N HIS A 184 -13.02 25.48 11.51
CA HIS A 184 -12.57 26.40 12.55
C HIS A 184 -12.59 25.76 13.93
N VAL A 185 -11.61 26.13 14.73
CA VAL A 185 -11.44 25.61 16.09
C VAL A 185 -11.97 26.61 17.12
N ASN A 186 -11.84 27.91 16.84
CA ASN A 186 -12.36 29.00 17.67
C ASN A 186 -13.17 29.99 16.82
N ASN A 187 -14.06 30.73 17.48
CA ASN A 187 -14.99 31.70 16.88
C ASN A 187 -14.32 33.01 16.38
N ASN A 188 -13.06 32.95 15.97
CA ASN A 188 -12.39 34.12 15.40
C ASN A 188 -12.79 34.23 13.92
N ASN A 189 -13.44 35.34 13.58
CA ASN A 189 -13.98 35.60 12.24
C ASN A 189 -12.89 35.83 11.17
N ASP A 190 -11.64 36.09 11.57
CA ASP A 190 -10.52 36.30 10.66
C ASP A 190 -9.85 34.97 10.31
N SER A 191 -10.37 34.29 9.30
CA SER A 191 -9.76 33.07 8.78
C SER A 191 -8.91 33.39 7.56
N LEU A 192 -7.60 33.44 7.74
CA LEU A 192 -6.64 33.59 6.63
C LEU A 192 -6.82 32.48 5.58
N LEU A 193 -7.24 31.29 6.01
CA LEU A 193 -7.46 30.15 5.12
C LEU A 193 -8.74 30.27 4.26
N GLY A 194 -9.69 31.12 4.65
CA GLY A 194 -10.97 31.30 3.95
C GLY A 194 -10.81 31.87 2.54
N GLU A 195 -9.71 32.55 2.25
CA GLU A 195 -9.38 33.05 0.91
C GLU A 195 -9.00 31.92 -0.07
N HIS A 196 -8.58 30.76 0.46
CA HIS A 196 -7.99 29.68 -0.33
C HIS A 196 -8.83 28.40 -0.36
N LEU A 197 -9.64 28.17 0.68
CA LEU A 197 -10.35 26.92 0.90
C LEU A 197 -11.71 27.20 1.56
N GLN A 198 -12.73 26.43 1.22
CA GLN A 198 -14.08 26.65 1.75
C GLN A 198 -14.18 26.25 3.24
N LYS A 199 -14.83 27.10 4.05
CA LYS A 199 -15.22 26.76 5.43
C LYS A 199 -16.40 25.79 5.39
N LEU A 200 -16.24 24.60 5.99
CA LEU A 200 -17.30 23.58 6.06
C LEU A 200 -18.10 23.65 7.38
N GLY A 201 -17.53 24.25 8.42
CA GLY A 201 -18.19 24.40 9.72
C GLY A 201 -17.17 24.56 10.85
N ASP A 202 -17.61 24.19 12.06
CA ASP A 202 -16.82 24.22 13.29
C ASP A 202 -16.69 22.78 13.87
N ILE A 203 -15.92 22.61 14.96
CA ILE A 203 -15.66 21.30 15.58
C ILE A 203 -16.96 20.53 15.89
N ASN A 204 -18.02 21.22 16.28
CA ASN A 204 -19.32 20.60 16.60
C ASN A 204 -19.94 19.86 15.40
N ASN A 205 -19.62 20.28 14.17
CA ASN A 205 -20.11 19.66 12.94
C ASN A 205 -19.12 18.64 12.34
N LEU A 206 -17.97 18.41 12.99
CA LEU A 206 -16.86 17.61 12.44
C LEU A 206 -17.31 16.20 12.03
N GLU A 207 -18.13 15.54 12.85
CA GLU A 207 -18.64 14.20 12.55
C GLU A 207 -19.49 14.19 11.28
N GLU A 208 -20.43 15.12 11.17
CA GLU A 208 -21.33 15.22 10.01
C GLU A 208 -20.55 15.54 8.74
N ILE A 209 -19.61 16.49 8.81
CA ILE A 209 -18.74 16.89 7.71
C ILE A 209 -17.91 15.71 7.21
N ILE A 210 -17.36 14.91 8.12
CA ILE A 210 -16.56 13.72 7.79
C ILE A 210 -17.38 12.73 6.97
N VAL A 211 -18.62 12.44 7.39
CA VAL A 211 -19.48 11.46 6.75
C VAL A 211 -19.99 11.98 5.40
N GLN A 212 -20.53 13.19 5.35
CA GLN A 212 -21.11 13.78 4.14
C GLN A 212 -20.07 13.94 3.02
N ASN A 213 -18.85 14.37 3.38
CA ASN A 213 -17.78 14.62 2.41
C ASN A 213 -16.88 13.41 2.16
N GLN A 214 -17.19 12.25 2.78
CA GLN A 214 -16.40 11.02 2.67
C GLN A 214 -14.91 11.27 2.94
N ILE A 215 -14.61 11.99 4.02
CA ILE A 215 -13.25 12.38 4.37
C ILE A 215 -12.41 11.13 4.64
N GLU A 216 -11.26 11.01 3.97
CA GLU A 216 -10.31 9.90 4.13
C GLU A 216 -9.08 10.31 4.96
N GLU A 217 -8.82 11.61 5.05
CA GLU A 217 -7.67 12.18 5.75
C GLU A 217 -8.05 13.46 6.48
N VAL A 218 -7.55 13.61 7.70
CA VAL A 218 -7.66 14.84 8.49
C VAL A 218 -6.25 15.33 8.77
N ILE A 219 -5.99 16.61 8.47
CA ILE A 219 -4.75 17.29 8.83
C ILE A 219 -5.07 18.28 9.93
N ILE A 220 -4.40 18.12 11.07
CA ILE A 220 -4.58 18.93 12.27
C ILE A 220 -3.45 19.96 12.30
N ALA A 221 -3.80 21.23 12.08
CA ALA A 221 -2.90 22.37 12.04
C ALA A 221 -3.35 23.41 13.07
N LEU A 222 -3.25 23.06 14.35
CA LEU A 222 -3.68 23.89 15.48
C LEU A 222 -2.57 24.86 15.91
N GLU A 223 -2.98 26.06 16.33
CA GLU A 223 -2.11 26.97 17.07
C GLU A 223 -1.95 26.53 18.53
N THR A 224 -0.94 27.06 19.22
CA THR A 224 -0.62 26.66 20.60
C THR A 224 -1.79 26.87 21.56
N THR A 225 -2.58 27.92 21.32
CA THR A 225 -3.78 28.27 22.09
C THR A 225 -4.93 27.29 21.89
N GLU A 226 -4.91 26.52 20.79
CA GLU A 226 -5.97 25.60 20.35
C GLU A 226 -5.70 24.15 20.77
N HIS A 227 -4.50 23.83 21.26
CA HIS A 227 -4.12 22.46 21.65
C HIS A 227 -5.06 21.81 22.67
N LYS A 228 -5.75 22.60 23.50
CA LYS A 228 -6.76 22.07 24.44
C LYS A 228 -7.89 21.31 23.74
N ARG A 229 -8.17 21.61 22.46
CA ARG A 229 -9.21 20.92 21.65
C ARG A 229 -8.68 19.73 20.86
N LEU A 230 -7.37 19.46 20.90
CA LEU A 230 -6.79 18.32 20.19
C LEU A 230 -7.42 17.00 20.63
N SER A 231 -7.59 16.78 21.94
CA SER A 231 -8.22 15.57 22.48
C SER A 231 -9.66 15.41 21.98
N GLU A 232 -10.44 16.48 21.96
CA GLU A 232 -11.82 16.49 21.44
C GLU A 232 -11.87 16.07 19.96
N ILE A 233 -11.00 16.67 19.14
CA ILE A 233 -10.87 16.33 17.71
C ILE A 233 -10.48 14.86 17.55
N LEU A 234 -9.46 14.40 18.30
CA LEU A 234 -8.99 13.03 18.22
C LEU A 234 -10.11 12.05 18.58
N THR A 235 -10.87 12.28 19.66
CA THR A 235 -11.99 11.43 20.06
C THR A 235 -13.09 11.34 19.00
N ILE A 236 -13.41 12.43 18.29
CA ILE A 236 -14.44 12.43 17.22
C ILE A 236 -13.97 11.62 16.00
N VAL A 237 -12.68 11.70 15.67
CA VAL A 237 -12.07 11.02 14.52
C VAL A 237 -11.65 9.57 14.86
N GLU A 238 -11.53 9.25 16.15
CA GLU A 238 -11.21 7.92 16.66
C GLU A 238 -12.23 6.87 16.18
N ASN A 239 -11.80 5.61 16.04
CA ASN A 239 -12.61 4.49 15.54
C ASN A 239 -13.14 4.62 14.10
N ARG A 240 -12.73 5.66 13.35
CA ARG A 240 -13.01 5.78 11.91
C ARG A 240 -11.82 5.32 11.09
N GLN A 241 -12.08 4.85 9.87
CA GLN A 241 -11.04 4.49 8.89
C GLN A 241 -10.42 5.74 8.24
N ILE A 242 -10.10 6.75 9.04
CA ILE A 242 -9.57 8.05 8.63
C ILE A 242 -8.12 8.14 9.08
N THR A 243 -7.27 8.64 8.20
CA THR A 243 -5.86 8.90 8.54
C THR A 243 -5.73 10.28 9.14
N ILE A 244 -5.19 10.36 10.36
CA ILE A 244 -4.95 11.62 11.05
C ILE A 244 -3.48 12.01 10.88
N TRP A 245 -3.27 13.24 10.45
CA TRP A 245 -1.96 13.88 10.32
C TRP A 245 -1.89 15.05 11.29
N GLY A 246 -0.82 15.13 12.07
CA GLY A 246 -0.52 16.26 12.93
C GLY A 246 0.82 16.90 12.56
N ILE A 247 0.99 18.16 12.92
CA ILE A 247 2.27 18.86 12.84
C ILE A 247 3.05 18.56 14.13
N PRO A 248 4.31 18.04 14.07
CA PRO A 248 5.16 17.89 15.24
C PRO A 248 5.45 19.21 15.91
N ASP A 249 5.59 19.19 17.23
CA ASP A 249 6.28 20.27 17.92
C ASP A 249 7.81 20.06 17.88
N LEU A 250 8.56 21.14 18.11
CA LEU A 250 10.04 21.12 18.08
C LEU A 250 10.65 20.09 19.05
N TYR A 251 10.00 19.86 20.19
CA TYR A 251 10.44 18.87 21.17
C TYR A 251 10.31 17.43 20.66
N ASP A 252 9.23 17.14 19.91
CA ASP A 252 9.02 15.84 19.27
C ASP A 252 10.10 15.58 18.20
N PHE A 253 10.51 16.64 17.51
CA PHE A 253 11.61 16.60 16.54
C PHE A 253 12.96 16.29 17.20
N LEU A 254 13.29 17.00 18.29
CA LEU A 254 14.58 16.86 18.98
C LEU A 254 14.70 15.55 19.77
N SER A 255 13.60 15.02 20.29
CA SER A 255 13.60 13.79 21.07
C SER A 255 13.70 12.51 20.22
N GLY A 256 13.55 12.60 18.89
CA GLY A 256 13.59 11.44 17.98
C GLY A 256 12.44 10.45 18.19
N THR A 257 11.43 10.84 18.96
CA THR A 257 10.32 9.97 19.39
C THR A 257 9.30 9.74 18.28
N VAL A 258 9.38 10.50 17.18
CA VAL A 258 8.37 10.43 16.13
C VAL A 258 8.95 10.12 14.74
N LYS A 259 8.32 9.15 14.06
CA LYS A 259 8.61 8.84 12.65
C LYS A 259 8.00 9.90 11.75
N ILE A 260 8.84 10.82 11.26
CA ILE A 260 8.44 11.84 10.28
C ILE A 260 8.18 11.16 8.93
N ASN A 261 7.02 11.41 8.33
CA ASN A 261 6.76 10.98 6.97
C ASN A 261 7.28 12.04 5.99
N SER A 262 8.40 11.74 5.32
CA SER A 262 9.04 12.60 4.30
C SER A 262 8.27 12.69 2.97
N ILE A 263 7.05 12.16 2.92
CA ILE A 263 6.19 12.21 1.73
C ILE A 263 5.71 13.65 1.48
N TYR A 264 5.66 14.47 2.53
CA TYR A 264 5.22 15.86 2.48
C TYR A 264 6.40 16.82 2.56
N SER A 265 6.30 17.97 1.89
CA SER A 265 7.24 19.09 2.03
C SER A 265 7.22 19.71 3.43
N SER A 266 6.10 19.60 4.14
CA SER A 266 5.98 19.92 5.55
C SER A 266 6.09 18.66 6.41
N PRO A 267 6.80 18.68 7.55
CA PRO A 267 6.90 17.51 8.41
C PRO A 267 5.51 17.23 9.00
N LEU A 268 4.83 16.21 8.48
CA LEU A 268 3.59 15.69 9.04
C LEU A 268 3.86 14.34 9.69
N ILE A 269 3.25 14.15 10.85
CA ILE A 269 3.27 12.90 11.60
C ILE A 269 1.92 12.24 11.41
N LYS A 270 1.95 10.95 11.07
CA LYS A 270 0.75 10.13 11.16
C LYS A 270 0.48 9.86 12.63
N ILE A 271 -0.59 10.43 13.17
CA ILE A 271 -1.06 10.11 14.52
C ILE A 271 -1.70 8.72 14.41
N SER A 272 -1.17 7.74 15.13
CA SER A 272 -1.82 6.44 15.22
C SER A 272 -3.12 6.61 16.00
N ASN A 273 -4.25 6.37 15.35
CA ASN A 273 -5.48 6.04 16.06
C ASN A 273 -5.10 4.87 16.99
N GLY A 274 -5.35 5.01 18.28
CA GLY A 274 -4.92 4.05 19.29
C GLY A 274 -5.19 2.60 18.88
N LEU A 275 -4.18 1.78 19.09
CA LEU A 275 -4.20 0.32 19.34
C LEU A 275 -5.50 -0.43 18.98
N MET A 276 -5.44 -1.16 17.86
CA MET A 276 -5.84 -2.58 17.82
C MET A 276 -4.83 -3.36 16.99
#